data_AF-A0A4R2QJE8-F1
#
_entry.id   AF-A0A4R2QJE8-F1
#
_cell.length_a   1.000
_cell.length_b   1.000
_cell.length_c   1.000
_cell.angle_alpha   90.00
_cell.angle_beta   90.00
_cell.angle_gamma   90.00
#
_symmetry.space_group_name_H-M   'P 1'
#
loop_
_entity.id
_entity.type
_entity.pdbx_description
1 polymer ?
#
loop_
_entity_poly.entity_id
_entity_poly.type
_entity_poly.pdbx_seq_one_letter_code
_entity_poly.pdbx_strand_id
1 'polypeptide(L)'
;MNELWYRILATRVYEYLARVDAFAGPDARGLELRRLTAAWRALLRLHGYVGRRRCGLCAGRGRATRIWLAGKPGSCSVWWVAHAYFTRRLRADEQRDAAQRPRG
;
A
#
# COMPACT_ATOMS: atom_id res chain seq x y z
N MET A 1 4.16 10.17 9.23
CA MET A 1 4.39 10.34 7.79
C MET A 1 3.93 11.74 7.42
N ASN A 2 4.77 12.55 6.77
CA ASN A 2 4.33 13.86 6.25
C ASN A 2 3.55 13.65 4.94
N GLU A 3 2.88 14.70 4.47
CA GLU A 3 2.01 14.63 3.29
C GLU A 3 2.75 14.21 2.01
N LEU A 4 3.99 14.69 1.82
CA LEU A 4 4.81 14.34 0.67
C LEU A 4 5.12 12.83 0.65
N TRP A 5 5.60 12.28 1.77
CA TRP A 5 5.85 10.84 1.90
C TRP A 5 4.58 10.02 1.73
N TYR A 6 3.45 10.50 2.25
CA TYR A 6 2.15 9.85 2.04
C TYR A 6 1.79 9.81 0.55
N ARG A 7 1.92 10.92 -0.17
CA ARG A 7 1.61 10.98 -1.61
C ARG A 7 2.47 10.03 -2.41
N ILE A 8 3.78 10.03 -2.16
CA ILE A 8 4.72 9.11 -2.84
C ILE A 8 4.33 7.66 -2.56
N LEU A 9 4.08 7.32 -1.29
CA LEU A 9 3.67 5.97 -0.90
C LEU A 9 2.36 5.56 -1.55
N ALA A 10 1.35 6.43 -1.47
CA ALA A 10 0.04 6.19 -2.05
C ALA A 10 0.16 5.94 -3.55
N THR A 11 0.88 6.80 -4.28
CA THR A 11 1.14 6.61 -5.70
C THR A 11 1.75 5.24 -5.99
N ARG A 12 2.82 4.85 -5.29
CA ARG A 12 3.47 3.54 -5.52
C ARG A 12 2.56 2.35 -5.23
N VAL A 13 1.77 2.42 -4.16
CA VAL A 13 0.82 1.36 -3.82
C VAL A 13 -0.30 1.27 -4.86
N TYR A 14 -0.86 2.39 -5.29
CA TYR A 14 -1.91 2.39 -6.32
C TYR A 14 -1.39 1.93 -7.68
N GLU A 15 -0.18 2.32 -8.08
CA GLU A 15 0.50 1.83 -9.29
C GLU A 15 0.70 0.31 -9.24
N TYR A 16 1.12 -0.24 -8.10
CA TYR A 16 1.25 -1.68 -7.92
C TYR A 16 -0.10 -2.39 -8.08
N LEU A 17 -1.13 -1.92 -7.36
CA LEU A 17 -2.47 -2.50 -7.46
C LEU A 17 -3.02 -2.42 -8.88
N ALA A 18 -2.73 -1.36 -9.64
CA ALA A 18 -3.09 -1.24 -11.05
C ALA A 18 -2.35 -2.26 -11.94
N ARG A 19 -1.06 -2.49 -11.71
CA ARG A 19 -0.31 -3.55 -12.43
C ARG A 19 -0.89 -4.94 -12.14
N VAL A 20 -1.14 -5.27 -10.87
CA VAL A 20 -1.74 -6.56 -10.48
C VAL A 20 -3.09 -6.78 -11.15
N ASP A 21 -3.92 -5.74 -11.21
CA ASP A 21 -5.23 -5.77 -11.87
C ASP A 21 -5.12 -5.98 -13.39
N ALA A 22 -4.09 -5.39 -14.03
CA ALA A 22 -3.82 -5.58 -15.46
C ALA A 22 -3.32 -6.99 -15.81
N PHE A 23 -2.60 -7.65 -14.89
CA PHE A 23 -2.14 -9.04 -15.06
C PHE A 23 -3.21 -10.08 -14.70
N ALA A 24 -4.37 -9.67 -14.17
CA ALA A 24 -5.44 -10.58 -13.79
C ALA A 24 -6.12 -11.16 -15.05
N GLY A 25 -5.95 -12.47 -15.26
CA GLY A 25 -6.63 -13.23 -16.33
C GLY A 25 -8.16 -13.27 -16.18
N PRO A 26 -8.87 -13.85 -17.16
CA PRO A 26 -10.34 -13.96 -17.12
C PRO A 26 -10.84 -15.13 -16.25
N ASP A 27 -9.94 -15.93 -15.68
CA ASP A 27 -10.28 -17.11 -14.88
C ASP A 27 -10.73 -16.75 -13.46
N ALA A 28 -11.17 -17.75 -12.69
CA ALA A 28 -11.61 -17.56 -11.31
C ALA A 28 -10.53 -16.92 -10.42
N ARG A 29 -9.26 -17.22 -10.67
CA ARG A 29 -8.12 -16.63 -9.95
C ARG A 29 -7.96 -15.15 -10.28
N GLY A 30 -8.06 -14.79 -11.55
CA GLY A 30 -8.04 -13.40 -11.98
C GLY A 30 -9.22 -12.59 -11.42
N LEU A 31 -10.42 -13.17 -11.37
CA LEU A 31 -11.57 -12.52 -10.71
C LEU A 31 -11.33 -12.27 -9.22
N GLU A 32 -10.78 -13.24 -8.50
CA GLU A 32 -10.46 -13.07 -7.09
C GLU A 32 -9.36 -12.02 -6.87
N LEU A 33 -8.35 -11.99 -7.75
CA LEU A 33 -7.30 -10.98 -7.73
C LEU A 33 -7.88 -9.56 -7.90
N ARG A 34 -8.82 -9.37 -8.84
CA ARG A 34 -9.54 -8.10 -9.05
C ARG A 34 -10.37 -7.69 -7.83
N ARG A 35 -11.02 -8.64 -7.16
CA ARG A 35 -11.77 -8.38 -5.91
C ARG A 35 -10.83 -7.92 -4.80
N LEU A 36 -9.69 -8.58 -4.63
CA LEU A 36 -8.70 -8.21 -3.63
C LEU A 36 -8.09 -6.84 -3.92
N THR A 37 -7.74 -6.52 -5.18
CA THR A 37 -7.22 -5.18 -5.53
C THR A 37 -8.28 -4.10 -5.28
N ALA A 38 -9.55 -4.35 -5.62
CA ALA A 38 -10.65 -3.44 -5.33
C ALA A 38 -10.85 -3.22 -3.83
N ALA A 39 -10.82 -4.30 -3.01
CA ALA A 39 -10.93 -4.22 -1.56
C ALA A 39 -9.79 -3.39 -0.95
N TRP A 40 -8.56 -3.60 -1.39
CA TRP A 40 -7.41 -2.80 -0.96
C TRP A 40 -7.54 -1.33 -1.33
N ARG A 41 -7.96 -1.01 -2.56
CA ARG A 41 -8.20 0.39 -2.98
C ARG A 41 -9.28 1.05 -2.11
N ALA A 42 -10.37 0.36 -1.84
CA ALA A 42 -11.45 0.87 -0.97
C ALA A 42 -10.94 1.14 0.46
N LEU A 43 -10.23 0.17 1.05
CA LEU A 43 -9.65 0.31 2.39
C LEU A 43 -8.67 1.49 2.46
N LEU A 44 -7.76 1.62 1.49
CA LEU A 44 -6.77 2.72 1.47
C LEU A 44 -7.42 4.10 1.30
N ARG A 45 -8.50 4.20 0.51
CA ARG A 45 -9.30 5.43 0.38
C ARG A 45 -9.95 5.84 1.70
N LEU A 46 -10.54 4.89 2.43
CA LEU A 46 -11.10 5.14 3.77
C LEU A 46 -10.02 5.62 4.74
N HIS A 47 -8.79 5.15 4.55
CA HIS A 47 -7.63 5.57 5.33
C HIS A 47 -6.86 6.76 4.74
N GLY A 48 -7.49 7.52 3.84
CA GLY A 48 -6.90 8.69 3.21
C GLY A 48 -6.34 9.71 4.22
N TYR A 49 -5.25 10.36 3.84
CA TYR A 49 -4.65 11.44 4.61
C TYR A 49 -5.52 12.70 4.48
N VAL A 50 -6.02 13.22 5.61
CA VAL A 50 -6.81 14.44 5.66
C VAL A 50 -6.03 15.51 6.42
N GLY A 51 -5.43 16.45 5.67
CA GLY A 51 -4.73 17.59 6.23
C GLY A 51 -3.57 17.23 7.16
N ARG A 52 -3.22 18.11 8.10
CA ARG A 52 -1.87 18.16 8.66
C ARG A 52 -1.36 16.92 9.42
N ARG A 53 -2.14 15.96 9.94
CA ARG A 53 -1.56 14.83 10.72
C ARG A 53 -2.36 13.51 10.81
N ARG A 54 -3.54 13.32 10.21
CA ARG A 54 -4.36 12.15 10.58
C ARG A 54 -5.09 11.48 9.40
N CYS A 55 -5.16 10.16 9.45
CA CYS A 55 -6.09 9.38 8.65
C CYS A 55 -7.52 9.71 9.09
N GLY A 56 -8.41 10.04 8.15
CA GLY A 56 -9.78 10.48 8.44
C GLY A 56 -10.55 9.50 9.34
N LEU A 57 -10.50 8.20 9.04
CA LEU A 57 -11.18 7.16 9.81
C LEU A 57 -10.55 6.94 11.20
N CYS A 58 -9.22 7.00 11.31
CA CYS A 58 -8.50 6.83 12.57
C CYS A 58 -8.63 8.05 13.49
N ALA A 59 -8.72 9.25 12.92
CA ALA A 59 -8.92 10.50 13.65
C ALA A 59 -10.27 10.55 14.35
N GLY A 60 -11.34 10.14 13.66
CA GLY A 60 -12.71 10.19 14.18
C GLY A 60 -13.02 9.14 15.26
N ARG A 61 -12.22 8.08 15.37
CA ARG A 61 -12.47 6.98 16.33
C ARG A 61 -11.62 7.05 17.60
N GLY A 62 -10.87 8.13 17.84
CA GLY A 62 -9.88 8.23 18.93
C GLY A 62 -8.71 7.24 18.81
N ARG A 63 -8.79 6.30 17.87
CA ARG A 63 -7.79 5.30 17.48
C ARG A 63 -6.87 5.88 16.41
N ALA A 64 -6.34 7.08 16.65
CA ALA A 64 -5.05 7.41 16.09
C ALA A 64 -4.11 6.40 16.74
N THR A 65 -3.94 5.24 16.11
CA THR A 65 -3.06 4.18 16.61
C THR A 65 -1.73 4.84 16.86
N ARG A 66 -1.44 5.06 18.15
CA ARG A 66 -0.19 5.57 18.67
C ARG A 66 0.86 4.49 18.44
N ILE A 67 1.12 4.12 17.19
CA ILE A 67 2.34 3.42 16.84
C ILE A 67 3.43 4.49 16.86
N TRP A 68 3.76 4.90 18.09
CA TRP A 68 4.88 5.74 18.47
C TRP A 68 6.14 4.89 18.31
N LEU A 69 6.55 4.66 17.06
CA LEU A 69 7.93 4.24 16.81
C LEU A 69 8.77 5.52 16.86
N ALA A 70 9.35 5.79 18.04
CA ALA A 70 10.41 6.77 18.26
C ALA A 70 10.10 8.25 17.91
N GLY A 71 9.08 8.86 18.51
CA GLY A 71 8.96 10.34 18.51
C GLY A 71 8.46 10.98 17.21
N LYS A 72 8.06 10.20 16.21
CA LYS A 72 7.57 10.71 14.92
C LYS A 72 6.06 10.47 14.75
N PRO A 73 5.30 11.38 14.12
CA PRO A 73 3.87 11.15 13.85
C PRO A 73 3.72 9.88 12.99
N GLY A 74 3.18 8.81 13.57
CA GLY A 74 3.02 7.51 12.92
C GLY A 74 1.94 7.54 11.82
N SER A 75 2.13 6.74 10.76
CA SER A 75 1.06 6.38 9.82
C SER A 75 0.11 5.37 10.46
N CYS A 76 -1.14 5.27 9.99
CA CYS A 76 -2.03 4.20 10.47
C CYS A 76 -1.49 2.82 10.04
N SER A 77 -1.83 1.79 10.81
CA SER A 77 -1.39 0.41 10.58
C SER A 77 -1.70 -0.09 9.17
N VAL A 78 -2.83 0.31 8.59
CA VAL A 78 -3.24 -0.04 7.21
C VAL A 78 -2.20 0.42 6.19
N TRP A 79 -1.74 1.67 6.27
CA TRP A 79 -0.70 2.20 5.38
C TRP A 79 0.66 1.55 5.62
N TRP A 80 0.96 1.13 6.85
CA TRP A 80 2.16 0.36 7.17
C TRP A 80 2.14 -1.03 6.53
N VAL A 81 1.02 -1.74 6.64
CA VAL A 81 0.83 -3.05 6.01
C VAL A 81 0.91 -2.92 4.50
N ALA A 82 0.24 -1.93 3.92
CA ALA A 82 0.29 -1.67 2.49
C ALA A 82 1.72 -1.37 2.01
N HIS A 83 2.48 -0.55 2.74
CA HIS A 83 3.89 -0.31 2.44
C HIS A 83 4.71 -1.61 2.52
N ALA A 84 4.65 -2.32 3.65
CA ALA A 84 5.42 -3.54 3.84
C ALA A 84 5.10 -4.61 2.78
N TYR A 85 3.85 -4.76 2.41
CA TYR A 85 3.41 -5.79 1.47
C TYR A 85 3.62 -5.40 0.01
N PHE A 86 3.31 -4.17 -0.37
CA PHE A 86 3.31 -3.77 -1.79
C PHE A 86 4.62 -3.13 -2.24
N THR A 87 5.39 -2.46 -1.37
CA THR A 87 6.62 -1.76 -1.80
C THR A 87 7.91 -2.45 -1.37
N ARG A 88 7.96 -3.09 -0.20
CA ARG A 88 9.14 -3.87 0.21
C ARG A 88 9.24 -5.20 -0.53
N ARG A 89 8.09 -5.84 -0.80
CA ARG A 89 8.05 -7.08 -1.57
C ARG A 89 8.42 -6.86 -3.04
N LEU A 90 8.03 -5.72 -3.63
CA LEU A 90 8.47 -5.30 -4.96
C LEU A 90 10.00 -5.34 -5.12
N ARG A 91 10.75 -4.78 -4.15
CA ARG A 91 12.22 -4.83 -4.21
C ARG A 91 12.76 -6.25 -4.16
N ALA A 92 12.16 -7.13 -3.37
CA ALA A 92 12.60 -8.51 -3.24
C ALA A 92 12.27 -9.33 -4.50
N ASP A 93 11.10 -9.10 -5.09
CA ASP A 93 10.67 -9.76 -6.33
C ASP A 93 11.48 -9.23 -7.53
N GLU A 94 11.69 -7.92 -7.65
CA GLU A 94 12.58 -7.30 -8.67
C GLU A 94 14.02 -7.79 -8.54
N GLN A 95 14.53 -7.97 -7.32
CA GLN A 95 15.87 -8.53 -7.08
C GLN A 95 15.95 -10.02 -7.45
N ARG A 96 14.87 -10.79 -7.23
CA ARG A 96 14.80 -12.20 -7.64
C ARG A 96 14.75 -12.36 -9.16
N ASP A 97 13.90 -11.56 -9.82
CA ASP A 97 13.79 -11.54 -11.27
C ASP A 97 15.10 -11.09 -11.93
N ALA A 98 15.79 -10.10 -11.35
CA ALA A 98 17.10 -9.66 -11.81
C ALA A 98 18.20 -10.73 -11.60
N ALA A 99 18.14 -11.51 -10.52
CA ALA A 99 19.07 -12.61 -10.25
C ALA A 99 18.83 -13.82 -11.17
N GLN A 100 17.62 -13.97 -11.71
CA GLN A 100 17.24 -15.05 -12.63
C GLN A 100 17.40 -14.70 -14.11
N ARG A 101 17.78 -13.46 -14.44
CA ARG A 101 18.09 -13.08 -15.82
C ARG A 101 19.47 -13.62 -16.20
N PRO A 102 19.59 -14.52 -17.20
CA PRO A 102 20.89 -14.98 -17.66
C PRO A 102 21.67 -13.77 -18.20
N ARG A 103 22.96 -13.69 -17.85
CA ARG A 103 23.89 -12.74 -18.45
C ARG A 103 24.17 -13.22 -19.87
N GLY A 104 23.30 -12.84 -20.79
CA GLY A 104 23.51 -12.93 -22.24
C GLY A 104 24.24 -11.70 -22.73
#